data_AF-U5NZI3-F1
#
_entry.id   AF-U5NZI3-F1
#
_cell.length_a   1.000
_cell.length_b   1.000
_cell.length_c   1.000
_cell.angle_alpha   90.00
_cell.angle_beta   90.00
_cell.angle_gamma   90.00
#
_symmetry.space_group_name_H-M   'P 1'
#
loop_
_entity.id
_entity.type
_entity.pdbx_description
1 polymer ?
#
loop_
_entity_poly.entity_id
_entity_poly.type
_entity_poly.pdbx_seq_one_letter_code
_entity_poly.pdbx_strand_id
1 'polypeptide(L)' 'MTVEYRRKRGTDTEALHILVRPEVKRRIEQLANASHLPQWAIVEAAIMSGDGNSHTVPEEWGLTGPDGEPRLPSLQKTA' A
#
# COMPACT_ATOMS: atom_id res chain seq x y z
N MET A 1 -24.46 -4.16 10.62
CA MET A 1 -23.43 -3.69 9.68
C MET A 1 -23.46 -4.61 8.47
N THR A 2 -24.01 -4.15 7.36
CA THR A 2 -23.99 -4.89 6.09
C THR A 2 -22.60 -4.71 5.50
N VAL A 3 -21.86 -5.80 5.29
CA VAL A 3 -20.54 -5.72 4.67
C VAL A 3 -20.75 -5.64 3.15
N GLU A 4 -20.65 -4.44 2.58
CA GLU A 4 -20.87 -4.21 1.14
C GLU A 4 -19.81 -4.89 0.27
N TYR A 5 -18.58 -5.00 0.76
CA TYR A 5 -17.44 -5.57 0.02
C TYR A 5 -16.81 -6.72 0.77
N ARG A 6 -16.76 -7.88 0.11
CA ARG A 6 -16.10 -9.10 0.59
C ARG A 6 -15.25 -9.71 -0.52
N ARG A 7 -14.18 -10.40 -0.14
CA ARG A 7 -13.43 -11.25 -1.07
C ARG A 7 -14.34 -12.36 -1.61
N LYS A 8 -14.05 -12.81 -2.83
CA LYS A 8 -14.70 -14.00 -3.38
C LYS A 8 -14.37 -15.20 -2.48
N ARG A 9 -15.33 -16.11 -2.32
CA ARG A 9 -15.10 -17.34 -1.55
C ARG A 9 -13.96 -18.14 -2.18
N GLY A 10 -12.99 -18.55 -1.38
CA GLY A 10 -11.82 -19.32 -1.82
C GLY A 10 -10.70 -18.47 -2.43
N THR A 11 -10.72 -17.15 -2.31
CA THR A 11 -9.55 -16.31 -2.61
C THR A 11 -8.45 -16.62 -1.59
N ASP A 12 -7.27 -16.99 -2.08
CA ASP A 12 -6.08 -17.17 -1.25
C ASP A 12 -5.65 -15.86 -0.62
N THR A 13 -5.20 -15.91 0.63
CA THR A 13 -4.83 -14.72 1.39
C THR A 13 -3.64 -15.01 2.28
N GLU A 14 -2.70 -14.08 2.32
CA GLU A 14 -1.58 -14.10 3.26
C GLU A 14 -1.67 -12.92 4.24
N ALA A 15 -1.08 -13.09 5.43
CA ALA A 15 -1.10 -12.07 6.46
C ALA A 15 -0.01 -11.01 6.19
N LEU A 16 -0.41 -9.73 6.15
CA LEU A 16 0.51 -8.60 6.02
C LEU A 16 0.65 -7.91 7.39
N HIS A 17 1.81 -8.08 8.03
CA HIS A 17 2.13 -7.46 9.31
C HIS A 17 3.15 -6.34 9.13
N ILE A 18 2.68 -5.09 9.12
CA ILE A 18 3.54 -3.91 8.98
C ILE A 18 3.15 -2.81 9.98
N LEU A 19 4.14 -2.07 10.45
CA LEU A 19 3.94 -0.82 11.18
C LEU A 19 4.16 0.33 10.22
N VAL A 20 3.19 1.24 10.14
CA VAL A 20 3.25 2.43 9.28
C VAL A 20 3.19 3.69 10.14
N ARG A 21 3.63 4.81 9.55
CA ARG A 21 3.50 6.12 10.21
C ARG A 21 2.01 6.45 10.45
N PRO A 22 1.64 7.11 11.57
CA PRO A 22 0.25 7.39 11.91
C PRO A 22 -0.55 8.10 10.81
N GLU A 23 0.08 9.01 10.08
CA GLU A 23 -0.51 9.75 8.97
C GLU A 23 -0.86 8.87 7.78
N VAL A 24 -0.07 7.82 7.51
CA VAL A 24 -0.35 6.83 6.45
C VAL A 24 -1.58 6.02 6.84
N LYS A 25 -1.64 5.55 8.10
CA LYS A 25 -2.81 4.84 8.63
C LYS A 25 -4.07 5.70 8.54
N ARG A 26 -3.99 6.95 8.97
CA ARG A 26 -5.10 7.91 8.91
C ARG A 26 -5.55 8.16 7.46
N ARG A 27 -4.62 8.24 6.51
CA ARG A 27 -4.96 8.40 5.10
C ARG A 27 -5.71 7.20 4.54
N ILE A 28 -5.27 5.98 4.87
CA ILE A 28 -5.97 4.75 4.47
C ILE A 28 -7.39 4.73 5.05
N GLU A 29 -7.56 5.12 6.32
CA GLU A 29 -8.88 5.20 6.97
C GLU A 29 -9.79 6.24 6.31
N GLN A 30 -9.26 7.42 5.97
CA GLN A 30 -10.03 8.44 5.25
C GLN A 30 -10.50 7.95 3.88
N LEU A 31 -9.61 7.28 3.12
CA LEU A 31 -9.96 6.70 1.83
C LEU A 31 -11.02 5.62 1.97
N ALA A 32 -10.84 4.70 2.91
CA ALA A 32 -11.79 3.63 3.22
C ALA A 32 -13.18 4.17 3.55
N ASN A 33 -13.25 5.23 4.37
CA ASN A 33 -14.52 5.88 4.72
C ASN A 33 -15.16 6.61 3.53
N ALA A 34 -14.36 7.34 2.74
CA ALA A 34 -14.88 8.11 1.60
C ALA A 34 -15.39 7.21 0.47
N SER A 35 -14.70 6.09 0.21
CA SER A 35 -15.05 5.16 -0.87
C SER A 35 -15.89 3.97 -0.41
N HIS A 36 -16.19 3.86 0.88
CA HIS A 36 -16.85 2.69 1.50
C HIS A 36 -16.12 1.36 1.23
N LEU A 37 -14.80 1.39 1.02
CA LEU A 37 -13.98 0.21 0.74
C LEU A 37 -13.23 -0.25 1.98
N PRO A 38 -13.00 -1.56 2.15
CA PRO A 38 -12.18 -2.06 3.24
C PRO A 38 -10.70 -1.70 3.03
N GLN A 39 -9.96 -1.51 4.12
CA GLN A 39 -8.55 -1.07 4.06
C GLN A 39 -7.66 -2.00 3.23
N TRP A 40 -7.90 -3.32 3.27
CA TRP A 40 -7.14 -4.28 2.47
C TRP A 40 -7.29 -4.01 0.96
N ALA A 41 -8.49 -3.62 0.50
CA ALA A 41 -8.73 -3.35 -0.91
C ALA A 41 -8.00 -2.08 -1.38
N ILE A 42 -7.96 -1.06 -0.53
CA ILE A 42 -7.18 0.16 -0.78
C ILE A 42 -5.68 -0.17 -0.89
N VAL A 43 -5.16 -0.99 0.02
CA VAL A 43 -3.74 -1.40 0.01
C VAL A 43 -3.41 -2.24 -1.22
N GLU A 44 -4.21 -3.25 -1.53
CA GLU A 44 -4.03 -4.08 -2.73
C GLU A 44 -4.07 -3.25 -4.01
N ALA A 45 -5.09 -2.39 -4.17
CA ALA A 45 -5.22 -1.54 -5.35
C ALA A 45 -4.04 -0.56 -5.50
N ALA A 46 -3.55 0.00 -4.39
CA ALA A 46 -2.39 0.90 -4.43
C ALA A 46 -1.13 0.17 -4.90
N ILE A 47 -0.85 -1.03 -4.36
CA ILE A 47 0.31 -1.83 -4.77
C ILE A 47 0.18 -2.29 -6.23
N MET A 48 -1.01 -2.72 -6.65
CA MET A 48 -1.27 -3.19 -8.01
C MET A 48 -1.38 -2.08 -9.05
N SER A 49 -1.39 -0.80 -8.64
CA SER A 49 -1.45 0.34 -9.56
C SER A 49 -0.12 0.64 -10.26
N GLY A 50 1.00 0.09 -9.75
CA GLY A 50 2.28 0.15 -10.45
C GLY A 50 2.31 -0.78 -11.65
N ASP A 51 3.11 -0.45 -12.67
CA ASP A 51 3.27 -1.30 -13.85
C ASP A 51 3.83 -2.69 -13.46
N GLY A 52 2.97 -3.70 -13.49
CA GLY A 52 3.26 -5.08 -13.06
C GLY A 52 4.29 -5.83 -13.92
N ASN A 53 4.95 -5.15 -14.86
CA ASN A 53 5.96 -5.71 -15.75
C ASN A 53 7.39 -5.60 -15.21
N SER A 54 7.57 -5.00 -14.03
CA SER A 54 8.87 -4.89 -13.39
C SER A 54 8.89 -5.58 -12.03
N HIS A 55 9.92 -6.38 -11.78
CA HIS A 55 10.27 -6.83 -10.43
C HIS A 55 10.91 -5.72 -9.58
N THR A 56 10.95 -4.50 -10.10
CA THR A 56 11.45 -3.32 -9.40
C THR A 56 10.30 -2.51 -8.83
N VAL A 57 10.57 -1.82 -7.72
CA VAL A 57 9.70 -0.75 -7.24
C VAL A 57 9.53 0.27 -8.38
N PRO A 58 8.30 0.72 -8.68
CA PRO A 58 8.09 1.73 -9.70
C PRO A 58 8.74 3.07 -9.32
N GLU A 59 9.44 3.71 -10.26
CA GLU A 59 10.14 4.97 -10.01
C GLU A 59 9.18 6.10 -9.63
N GLU A 60 7.95 6.07 -10.14
CA GLU A 60 6.90 7.05 -9.85
C GLU A 60 6.43 7.03 -8.39
N TRP A 61 6.73 5.96 -7.64
CA TRP A 61 6.50 5.93 -6.19
C TRP A 61 7.51 6.80 -5.44
N GLY A 62 8.60 7.20 -6.11
CA GLY A 62 9.59 8.11 -5.59
C GLY A 62 10.29 7.59 -4.33
N LEU A 63 10.42 6.27 -4.17
CA LEU A 63 11.02 5.68 -2.96
C LEU A 63 12.53 5.97 -2.87
N THR A 64 13.21 6.05 -4.01
CA THR A 64 14.64 6.38 -4.13
C THR A 64 14.87 7.54 -5.09
N GLY A 65 15.91 8.33 -4.85
CA GLY A 65 16.40 9.36 -5.76
C GLY A 65 17.25 8.81 -6.91
N PRO A 66 17.68 9.67 -7.85
CA PRO A 66 18.58 9.31 -8.96
C PRO A 66 19.95 8.77 -8.50
N ASP A 67 20.32 9.07 -7.26
CA ASP A 67 21.52 8.60 -6.54
C ASP A 67 21.31 7.27 -5.81
N GLY A 68 20.10 6.70 -5.86
CA GLY A 68 19.72 5.49 -5.13
C GLY A 68 19.50 5.73 -3.63
N GLU A 69 19.46 6.99 -3.18
CA GLU A 69 19.20 7.31 -1.78
C GLU A 69 17.70 7.30 -1.46
N PRO A 70 17.28 6.78 -0.31
CA PRO A 70 15.88 6.79 0.10
C PRO A 70 15.33 8.22 0.21
N ARG A 71 14.21 8.49 -0.46
CA ARG A 71 13.48 9.77 -0.33
C ARG A 71 12.48 9.77 0.81
N LEU A 72 12.04 8.60 1.24
CA LEU A 72 11.22 8.45 2.43
C LEU A 72 12.07 8.81 3.65
N PRO A 73 11.71 9.83 4.45
CA PRO A 73 12.52 10.25 5.61
C PRO A 73 12.73 9.15 6.66
N SER A 74 11.81 8.16 6.68
CA SER A 74 11.85 7.01 7.59
C SER A 74 12.60 5.80 7.02
N LEU A 75 12.97 5.82 5.74
CA LEU A 75 13.72 4.75 5.10
C LEU A 75 15.19 5.15 5.15
N GLN A 76 16.01 4.38 5.85
CA GLN A 76 17.45 4.59 5.90
C GLN A 76 18.13 3.44 5.18
N LYS A 77 19.09 3.78 4.32
CA LYS A 77 19.97 2.78 3.71
C LYS A 77 20.97 2.34 4.78
N THR A 78 20.75 1.16 5.35
CA THR A 78 21.81 0.50 6.12
C THR A 78 22.92 0.07 5.16
N ALA A 79 24.15 0.49 5.46
CA ALA A 79 25.36 0.14 4.72
C ALA A 79 25.53 -1.38 4.56
#